data_AF-A0A5B8V8G5-F1
#
_entry.id   AF-A0A5B8V8G5-F1
#
_cell.length_a   1.000
_cell.length_b   1.000
_cell.length_c   1.000
_cell.angle_alpha   90.00
_cell.angle_beta   90.00
_cell.angle_gamma   90.00
#
_symmetry.space_group_name_H-M   'P 1'
#
loop_
_entity.id
_entity.type
_entity.pdbx_description
1 polymer ?
#
loop_
_entity_poly.entity_id
_entity_poly.type
_entity_poly.pdbx_seq_one_letter_code
_entity_poly.pdbx_strand_id
1 'polypeptide(L)'
;MRLTTFIKGVSIGFILGVLFAPDKGSATRRKISGVASDIKDDMTDTLNDISDMVSEKITAIKNMVSDMTNEAEDEYNDLSIGSDDRV
;
A
#
# COMPACT_ATOMS: atom_id res chain seq x y z
N MET A 1 -8.08 -1.54 -11.53
CA MET A 1 -6.71 -2.12 -11.42
C MET A 1 -5.99 -1.79 -10.08
N ARG A 2 -6.67 -1.68 -8.90
CA ARG A 2 -6.06 -1.04 -7.72
C ARG A 2 -5.86 -1.87 -6.43
N LEU A 3 -6.60 -2.95 -6.14
CA LEU A 3 -6.40 -3.75 -4.90
C LEU A 3 -5.83 -5.15 -5.13
N THR A 4 -6.17 -5.83 -6.24
CA THR A 4 -5.47 -7.06 -6.63
C THR A 4 -3.99 -6.80 -6.89
N THR A 5 -3.61 -5.60 -7.34
CA THR A 5 -2.22 -5.11 -7.42
C THR A 5 -1.59 -4.94 -6.03
N PHE A 6 -2.36 -4.45 -5.06
CA PHE A 6 -1.89 -4.25 -3.68
C PHE A 6 -1.75 -5.57 -2.91
N ILE A 7 -2.73 -6.47 -2.95
CA ILE A 7 -2.69 -7.79 -2.28
C ILE A 7 -1.66 -8.71 -2.92
N LYS A 8 -1.51 -8.66 -4.25
CA LYS A 8 -0.38 -9.32 -4.94
C LYS A 8 0.97 -8.71 -4.55
N GLY A 9 1.03 -7.45 -4.11
CA GLY A 9 2.23 -6.78 -3.57
C GLY A 9 2.47 -6.98 -2.07
N VAL A 10 1.42 -7.15 -1.24
CA VAL A 10 1.56 -7.36 0.20
C VAL A 10 1.87 -8.83 0.53
N SER A 11 1.25 -9.77 -0.18
CA SER A 11 1.47 -11.22 0.05
C SER A 11 2.89 -11.66 -0.31
N ILE A 12 3.53 -11.03 -1.31
CA ILE A 12 4.95 -11.24 -1.59
C ILE A 12 5.81 -10.72 -0.44
N GLY A 13 5.39 -9.63 0.22
CA GLY A 13 6.08 -9.07 1.38
C GLY A 13 6.07 -10.02 2.59
N PHE A 14 4.96 -10.71 2.85
CA PHE A 14 4.87 -11.67 3.94
C PHE A 14 5.68 -12.95 3.65
N ILE A 15 5.54 -13.51 2.44
CA ILE A 15 6.28 -14.71 2.04
C ILE A 15 7.79 -14.42 2.05
N LEU A 16 8.25 -13.30 1.50
CA LEU A 16 9.67 -12.92 1.55
C LEU A 16 10.11 -12.56 2.98
N GLY A 17 9.28 -11.89 3.78
CA GLY A 17 9.61 -11.54 5.17
C GLY A 17 9.79 -12.75 6.07
N VAL A 18 8.93 -13.77 5.93
CA VAL A 18 9.03 -15.04 6.67
C VAL A 18 10.14 -15.94 6.10
N LEU A 19 10.37 -15.93 4.80
CA LEU A 19 11.38 -16.78 4.14
C LEU A 19 12.82 -16.25 4.30
N PHE A 20 13.02 -14.92 4.34
CA PHE A 20 14.34 -14.28 4.50
C PHE A 20 14.77 -14.23 5.97
N ALA A 21 13.83 -14.32 6.92
CA ALA A 21 14.08 -14.43 8.34
C ALA A 21 13.43 -15.68 8.95
N PRO A 22 13.99 -16.89 8.73
CA PRO A 22 13.55 -18.07 9.45
C PRO A 22 14.14 -18.07 10.87
N ASP A 23 13.38 -17.55 11.83
CA ASP A 23 13.67 -17.72 13.26
C ASP A 23 13.28 -19.14 13.71
N LYS A 24 14.05 -19.76 14.62
CA LYS A 24 13.70 -21.10 15.16
C LYS A 24 12.30 -21.04 15.77
N GLY A 25 11.40 -21.96 15.39
CA GLY A 25 9.98 -21.91 15.78
C GLY A 25 9.70 -21.81 17.29
N SER A 26 10.63 -22.25 18.14
CA SER A 26 10.59 -22.06 19.60
C SER A 26 10.71 -20.59 20.03
N ALA A 27 11.50 -19.79 19.31
CA ALA A 27 11.65 -18.36 19.53
C ALA A 27 10.43 -17.56 19.06
N THR A 28 9.84 -17.93 17.91
CA THR A 28 8.62 -17.27 17.38
C THR A 28 7.43 -17.45 18.30
N ARG A 29 7.19 -18.66 18.81
CA ARG A 29 6.09 -18.91 19.75
C ARG A 29 6.23 -18.10 21.05
N ARG A 30 7.47 -17.95 21.53
CA ARG A 30 7.79 -17.22 22.77
C ARG A 30 7.74 -15.70 22.57
N LYS A 31 8.19 -15.20 21.41
CA LYS A 31 8.04 -13.79 20.98
C LYS A 31 6.57 -13.42 20.82
N ILE A 32 5.75 -14.23 20.14
CA ILE A 32 4.31 -13.96 19.98
C ILE A 32 3.62 -13.83 21.35
N SER A 33 3.97 -14.70 22.30
CA SER A 33 3.38 -14.68 23.64
C SER A 33 3.76 -13.43 24.45
N GLY A 34 4.99 -12.93 24.36
CA GLY A 34 5.43 -11.72 25.07
C GLY A 34 4.93 -10.45 24.39
N VAL A 35 5.13 -10.37 23.06
CA VAL A 35 4.71 -9.24 22.24
C VAL A 35 3.19 -9.04 22.32
N ALA A 36 2.37 -10.10 22.35
CA ALA A 36 0.91 -9.96 22.44
C ALA A 36 0.41 -9.38 23.77
N SER A 37 1.15 -9.52 24.88
CA SER A 37 0.79 -8.88 26.15
C SER A 37 1.19 -7.40 26.15
N ASP A 38 2.39 -7.08 25.70
CA ASP A 38 2.92 -5.71 25.74
C ASP A 38 2.27 -4.80 24.70
N ILE A 39 1.92 -5.34 23.53
CA ILE A 39 1.23 -4.60 22.46
C ILE A 39 -0.14 -4.08 22.88
N LYS A 40 -0.82 -4.79 23.78
CA LYS A 40 -2.24 -4.56 24.03
C LYS A 40 -2.52 -3.20 24.68
N ASP A 41 -1.58 -2.66 25.44
CA ASP A 41 -1.72 -1.33 26.09
C ASP A 41 -1.22 -0.18 25.20
N ASP A 42 -0.05 -0.31 24.55
CA ASP A 42 0.57 0.78 23.77
C ASP A 42 0.02 0.95 22.34
N MET A 43 -0.71 -0.04 21.81
CA MET A 43 -1.23 0.05 20.45
C MET A 43 -2.37 1.02 20.29
N THR A 44 -3.17 1.27 21.33
CA THR A 44 -4.42 2.01 21.16
C THR A 44 -4.16 3.46 20.73
N ASP A 45 -3.19 4.11 21.34
CA ASP A 45 -2.82 5.49 20.99
C ASP A 45 -2.04 5.55 19.67
N THR A 46 -1.09 4.64 19.48
CA THR A 46 -0.27 4.57 18.25
C THR A 46 -1.12 4.25 17.01
N LEU A 47 -2.20 3.48 17.15
CA LEU A 47 -3.09 3.12 16.04
C LEU A 47 -3.98 4.30 15.61
N ASN A 48 -4.39 5.16 16.56
CA ASN A 48 -5.14 6.37 16.22
C ASN A 48 -4.26 7.35 15.43
N ASP A 49 -3.01 7.57 15.86
CA ASP A 49 -2.07 8.45 15.16
C ASP A 49 -1.70 7.91 13.76
N ILE A 50 -1.49 6.60 13.64
CA ILE A 50 -1.24 5.95 12.34
C ILE A 50 -2.46 6.10 11.41
N SER A 51 -3.67 5.93 11.96
CA SER A 51 -4.91 6.04 11.18
C SER A 51 -5.08 7.43 10.56
N ASP A 52 -4.77 8.47 11.33
CA ASP A 52 -4.88 9.85 10.85
C ASP A 52 -3.81 10.15 9.78
N MET A 53 -2.56 9.75 10.03
CA MET A 53 -1.43 9.98 9.11
C MET A 53 -1.57 9.20 7.79
N VAL A 54 -2.19 8.01 7.83
CA VAL A 54 -2.51 7.21 6.65
C VAL A 54 -3.67 7.82 5.87
N SER A 55 -4.71 8.30 6.56
CA SER A 55 -5.88 8.94 5.92
C SER A 55 -5.47 10.18 5.11
N GLU A 56 -4.53 10.97 5.65
CA GLU A 56 -4.02 12.17 4.99
C GLU A 56 -3.16 11.83 3.76
N LYS A 57 -2.22 10.88 3.89
CA LYS A 57 -1.40 10.39 2.76
C LYS A 57 -2.22 9.75 1.65
N ILE A 58 -3.25 8.97 2.00
CA ILE A 58 -4.13 8.33 1.00
C ILE A 58 -4.91 9.39 0.23
N THR A 59 -5.39 10.44 0.90
CA THR A 59 -6.10 11.55 0.26
C THR A 59 -5.20 12.30 -0.73
N ALA A 60 -3.96 12.59 -0.33
CA ALA A 60 -2.97 13.22 -1.21
C ALA A 60 -2.61 12.38 -2.44
N ILE A 61 -2.41 11.06 -2.25
CA ILE A 61 -2.16 10.13 -3.36
C ILE A 61 -3.36 10.08 -4.31
N LYS A 62 -4.58 10.11 -3.77
CA LYS A 62 -5.81 10.04 -4.57
C LYS A 62 -5.96 11.26 -5.48
N ASN A 63 -5.66 12.45 -4.98
CA ASN A 63 -5.68 13.68 -5.77
C ASN A 63 -4.58 13.67 -6.84
N MET A 64 -3.34 13.32 -6.49
CA MET A 64 -2.22 13.22 -7.43
C MET A 64 -2.47 12.20 -8.55
N VAL A 65 -3.10 11.07 -8.22
CA VAL A 65 -3.50 10.07 -9.21
C VAL A 65 -4.62 10.59 -10.10
N SER A 66 -5.61 11.31 -9.56
CA SER A 66 -6.69 11.91 -10.34
C SER A 66 -6.16 12.95 -11.32
N ASP A 67 -5.25 13.83 -10.88
CA ASP A 67 -4.64 14.85 -11.73
C ASP A 67 -3.83 14.19 -12.86
N MET A 68 -2.95 13.23 -12.54
CA MET A 68 -2.22 12.47 -13.58
C MET A 68 -3.13 11.76 -14.58
N THR A 69 -4.29 11.22 -14.15
CA THR A 69 -5.22 10.59 -15.11
C THR A 69 -5.93 11.59 -16.00
N ASN A 70 -6.31 12.77 -15.47
CA ASN A 70 -6.93 13.81 -16.29
C ASN A 70 -5.91 14.39 -17.29
N GLU A 71 -4.68 14.63 -16.84
CA GLU A 71 -3.59 15.15 -17.66
C GLU A 71 -3.18 14.12 -18.74
N ALA A 72 -3.13 12.84 -18.38
CA ALA A 72 -2.92 11.76 -19.34
C ALA A 72 -4.10 11.57 -20.30
N GLU A 73 -5.35 11.79 -19.88
CA GLU A 73 -6.52 11.70 -20.77
C GLU A 73 -6.57 12.87 -21.76
N ASP A 74 -6.24 14.09 -21.32
CA ASP A 74 -6.15 15.25 -22.20
C ASP A 74 -5.00 15.10 -23.22
N GLU A 75 -3.84 14.60 -22.78
CA GLU A 75 -2.70 14.29 -23.66
C GLU A 75 -3.02 13.13 -24.63
N TYR A 76 -3.78 12.11 -24.19
CA TYR A 76 -4.22 11.00 -25.05
C TYR A 76 -5.31 11.42 -26.04
N ASN A 77 -6.18 12.37 -25.67
CA ASN A 77 -7.23 12.89 -26.53
C ASN A 77 -6.67 13.87 -27.59
N ASP A 78 -5.66 14.67 -27.25
CA ASP A 78 -4.92 15.50 -28.21
C ASP A 78 -4.09 14.65 -29.19
N LEU A 79 -3.46 13.57 -28.70
CA LEU A 79 -2.71 12.61 -29.54
C LEU A 79 -3.59 11.71 -30.42
N SER A 80 -4.84 11.41 -30.01
CA SER A 80 -5.77 10.58 -30.79
C SER A 80 -6.61 11.37 -31.80
N ILE A 81 -6.79 12.68 -31.61
CA ILE A 81 -7.48 13.54 -32.58
C ILE A 81 -6.54 14.01 -33.71
N GLY A 82 -5.21 14.00 -33.52
CA GLY A 82 -4.23 14.39 -34.55
C GLY A 82 -3.60 13.25 -35.38
N SER A 83 -4.07 12.01 -35.23
CA SER A 83 -3.49 10.83 -35.90
C SER A 83 -4.43 10.15 -36.91
N ASP A 84 -5.63 10.67 -37.16
CA ASP A 84 -6.63 10.08 -38.08
C ASP A 84 -6.89 10.90 -39.36
N ASP A 85 -6.26 12.08 -39.51
CA ASP A 85 -6.43 12.98 -40.66
C ASP A 85 -5.24 12.97 -41.65
N ARG A 86 -4.65 11.77 -41.83
CA ARG A 86 -3.68 11.45 -42.89
C ARG A 86 -4.00 10.14 -43.62
N VAL A 87 -5.22 9.99 -44.16
CA VAL A 87 -5.51 9.26 -45.43
C VAL A 87 -6.67 9.90 -46.18
#